data_AF-A0A0D0MS20-F1
#
_entry.id   AF-A0A0D0MS20-F1
#
_cell.length_a   1.000
_cell.length_b   1.000
_cell.length_c   1.000
_cell.angle_alpha   90.00
_cell.angle_beta   90.00
_cell.angle_gamma   90.00
#
_symmetry.space_group_name_H-M   'P 1'
#
loop_
_entity.id
_entity.type
_entity.pdbx_description
1 polymer ?
#
loop_
_entity_poly.entity_id
_entity_poly.type
_entity_poly.pdbx_seq_one_letter_code
_entity_poly.pdbx_strand_id
1 'polypeptide(L)'
;MFFKTIASTLFALATACAAFAASGPAMAQDLTGKVTRTPTGYLMVLRNGDDVIAHIERLAVVEQIPSASIVGIGFMREATFGFYDFAKKVFNPKTFKDVELANLTGSIAWKEGKPSIHAHGIVTDGTFMGAGGHLLGLIVGTGSCEITLILHPQRLERFVDPSIGANVLGLHPGAR
;
A
#
# COMPACT_ATOMS: atom_id res chain seq x y z
N MET A 1 62.99 32.72 -2.13
CA MET A 1 61.98 32.21 -3.08
C MET A 1 61.12 31.21 -2.32
N PHE A 2 59.86 31.56 -2.09
CA PHE A 2 58.92 30.82 -1.24
C PHE A 2 58.34 29.60 -1.96
N PHE A 3 58.36 28.44 -1.31
CA PHE A 3 57.56 27.26 -1.67
C PHE A 3 56.08 27.55 -1.40
N LYS A 4 55.19 27.32 -2.37
CA LYS A 4 53.74 27.25 -2.17
C LYS A 4 53.25 25.84 -2.45
N THR A 5 52.89 25.16 -1.37
CA THR A 5 52.15 23.89 -1.35
C THR A 5 50.70 24.16 -1.75
N ILE A 6 50.19 23.50 -2.78
CA ILE A 6 48.76 23.53 -3.13
C ILE A 6 48.10 22.35 -2.43
N ALA A 7 47.33 22.64 -1.38
CA ALA A 7 46.46 21.67 -0.73
C ALA A 7 45.17 21.50 -1.57
N SER A 8 44.98 20.31 -2.13
CA SER A 8 43.76 19.90 -2.80
C SER A 8 42.65 19.67 -1.77
N THR A 9 41.66 20.54 -1.75
CA THR A 9 40.44 20.41 -0.95
C THR A 9 39.50 19.42 -1.63
N LEU A 10 39.32 18.26 -1.00
CA LEU A 10 38.33 17.26 -1.40
C LEU A 10 36.96 17.74 -0.93
N PHE A 11 36.14 18.26 -1.85
CA PHE A 11 34.77 18.66 -1.57
C PHE A 11 33.89 17.39 -1.54
N ALA A 12 33.58 16.89 -0.35
CA ALA A 12 32.64 15.80 -0.17
C ALA A 12 31.23 16.30 -0.52
N LEU A 13 30.72 15.90 -1.69
CA LEU A 13 29.34 16.14 -2.08
C LEU A 13 28.45 15.16 -1.31
N ALA A 14 28.06 15.53 -0.08
CA ALA A 14 27.02 14.83 0.65
C ALA A 14 25.69 15.11 -0.06
N THR A 15 25.25 14.19 -0.93
CA THR A 15 23.88 14.16 -1.43
C THR A 15 22.94 13.96 -0.25
N ALA A 16 22.31 15.04 0.20
CA ALA A 16 21.22 15.00 1.15
C ALA A 16 20.07 14.20 0.53
N CYS A 17 19.92 12.96 0.97
CA CYS A 17 18.73 12.16 0.70
C CYS A 17 17.59 12.82 1.49
N ALA A 18 16.84 13.70 0.84
CA ALA A 18 15.69 14.34 1.45
C ALA A 18 14.63 13.26 1.72
N ALA A 19 14.58 12.79 2.97
CA ALA A 19 13.52 11.92 3.44
C ALA A 19 12.21 12.69 3.31
N PHE A 20 11.41 12.34 2.31
CA PHE A 20 10.05 12.85 2.18
C PHE A 20 9.27 12.37 3.40
N ALA A 21 9.04 13.27 4.35
CA ALA A 21 8.19 12.97 5.50
C ALA A 21 6.76 12.82 4.98
N ALA A 22 6.32 11.58 4.76
CA ALA A 22 4.94 11.30 4.44
C ALA A 22 4.07 11.76 5.63
N SER A 23 3.31 12.83 5.50
CA SER A 23 2.29 13.23 6.47
C SER A 23 0.94 12.69 6.03
N GLY A 24 0.26 11.91 6.87
CA GLY A 24 -1.06 11.35 6.54
C GLY A 24 -1.51 10.25 7.51
N PRO A 25 -2.75 9.76 7.36
CA PRO A 25 -3.35 8.74 8.24
C PRO A 25 -2.51 7.46 8.32
N ALA A 26 -1.77 7.11 7.26
CA ALA A 26 -0.83 5.99 7.27
C ALA A 26 0.27 6.16 8.34
N MET A 27 0.88 7.33 8.48
CA MET A 27 1.99 7.51 9.44
C MET A 27 1.54 7.51 10.92
N ALA A 28 0.24 7.65 11.18
CA ALA A 28 -0.32 7.52 12.52
C ALA A 28 -0.49 6.07 12.97
N GLN A 29 -0.39 5.09 12.06
CA GLN A 29 -0.64 3.69 12.39
C GLN A 29 0.53 3.07 13.18
N ASP A 30 0.20 2.41 14.29
CA ASP A 30 1.13 1.63 15.11
C ASP A 30 1.29 0.21 14.55
N LEU A 31 2.53 -0.18 14.26
CA LEU A 31 2.89 -1.53 13.76
C LEU A 31 3.35 -2.48 14.87
N THR A 32 3.51 -2.00 16.11
CA THR A 32 4.07 -2.77 17.22
C THR A 32 3.25 -4.04 17.46
N GLY A 33 3.88 -5.22 17.35
CA GLY A 33 3.22 -6.50 17.53
C GLY A 33 2.21 -6.89 16.43
N LYS A 34 2.14 -6.14 15.32
CA LYS A 34 1.22 -6.40 14.20
C LYS A 34 1.90 -7.04 12.99
N VAL A 35 3.23 -7.04 12.92
CA VAL A 35 3.97 -7.53 11.76
C VAL A 35 5.12 -8.42 12.20
N THR A 36 5.36 -9.49 11.47
CA THR A 36 6.57 -10.31 11.58
C THR A 36 7.15 -10.59 10.21
N ARG A 37 8.48 -10.69 10.13
CA ARG A 37 9.19 -10.99 8.89
C ARG A 37 9.11 -12.47 8.57
N THR A 38 8.98 -12.79 7.29
CA THR A 38 8.96 -14.16 6.75
C THR A 38 10.09 -14.32 5.72
N PRO A 39 10.42 -15.54 5.26
CA PRO A 39 11.41 -15.72 4.20
C PRO A 39 11.07 -15.02 2.88
N THR A 40 9.77 -14.83 2.59
CA THR A 40 9.26 -14.26 1.33
C THR A 40 8.74 -12.84 1.47
N GLY A 41 8.66 -12.31 2.70
CA GLY A 41 8.20 -10.96 2.96
C GLY A 41 7.75 -10.75 4.40
N TYR A 42 6.45 -10.52 4.60
CA TYR A 42 5.87 -10.26 5.92
C TYR A 42 4.54 -10.99 6.12
N LEU A 43 4.26 -11.33 7.38
CA LEU A 43 2.92 -11.64 7.85
C LEU A 43 2.48 -10.48 8.73
N MET A 44 1.34 -9.88 8.37
CA MET A 44 0.69 -8.83 9.15
C MET A 44 -0.60 -9.39 9.74
N VAL A 45 -0.83 -9.12 11.02
CA VAL A 45 -2.09 -9.38 11.69
C VAL A 45 -2.55 -8.06 12.30
N LEU A 46 -3.68 -7.55 11.85
CA LEU A 46 -4.33 -6.33 12.34
C LEU A 46 -5.40 -6.66 13.38
N ARG A 47 -5.77 -5.67 14.19
CA ARG A 47 -6.71 -5.80 15.31
C ARG A 47 -7.91 -4.89 15.12
N ASN A 48 -8.94 -5.10 15.94
CA ASN A 48 -10.15 -4.30 15.97
C ASN A 48 -9.86 -2.78 15.93
N GLY A 49 -10.51 -2.08 14.99
CA GLY A 49 -10.37 -0.65 14.77
C GLY A 49 -9.25 -0.24 13.81
N ASP A 50 -8.35 -1.16 13.44
CA ASP A 50 -7.28 -0.87 12.49
C ASP A 50 -7.84 -0.59 11.08
N ASP A 51 -7.32 0.47 10.45
CA ASP A 51 -7.51 0.71 9.02
C ASP A 51 -6.51 -0.15 8.23
N VAL A 52 -7.04 -1.11 7.47
CA VAL A 52 -6.21 -2.10 6.76
C VAL A 52 -5.32 -1.45 5.71
N ILE A 53 -5.86 -0.53 4.91
CA ILE A 53 -5.09 0.09 3.81
C ILE A 53 -4.02 1.00 4.41
N ALA A 54 -4.35 1.81 5.41
CA ALA A 54 -3.42 2.71 6.05
C ALA A 54 -2.25 1.97 6.73
N HIS A 55 -2.50 0.79 7.34
CA HIS A 55 -1.44 -0.03 7.93
C HIS A 55 -0.52 -0.66 6.88
N ILE A 56 -1.06 -1.08 5.73
CA ILE A 56 -0.23 -1.58 4.61
C ILE A 56 0.64 -0.44 4.06
N GLU A 57 0.07 0.75 3.86
CA GLU A 57 0.83 1.94 3.44
C GLU A 57 1.93 2.30 4.44
N ARG A 58 1.62 2.23 5.75
CA ARG A 58 2.57 2.45 6.83
C ARG A 58 3.76 1.49 6.74
N LEU A 59 3.47 0.19 6.61
CA LEU A 59 4.49 -0.83 6.49
C LEU A 59 5.36 -0.59 5.25
N ALA A 60 4.75 -0.24 4.11
CA ALA A 60 5.49 0.03 2.88
C ALA A 60 6.50 1.18 3.03
N VAL A 61 6.16 2.23 3.79
CA VAL A 61 7.08 3.34 4.06
C VAL A 61 8.19 2.94 5.04
N VAL A 62 7.84 2.32 6.18
CA VAL A 62 8.83 1.97 7.24
C VAL A 62 9.88 1.00 6.72
N GLU A 63 9.42 -0.06 6.08
CA GLU A 63 10.28 -1.15 5.60
C GLU A 63 10.82 -0.87 4.20
N GLN A 64 10.52 0.31 3.63
CA GLN A 64 10.94 0.72 2.29
C GLN A 64 10.61 -0.34 1.21
N ILE A 65 9.42 -0.95 1.30
CA ILE A 65 8.99 -2.02 0.39
C ILE A 65 9.04 -1.52 -1.07
N PRO A 66 9.85 -2.14 -1.96
CA PRO A 66 9.92 -1.71 -3.35
C PRO A 66 8.59 -1.95 -4.08
N SER A 67 8.07 -3.17 -3.97
CA SER A 67 6.72 -3.57 -4.34
C SER A 67 6.38 -4.91 -3.70
N ALA A 68 5.11 -5.29 -3.67
CA ALA A 68 4.68 -6.57 -3.11
C ALA A 68 3.35 -7.05 -3.71
N SER A 69 3.12 -8.36 -3.65
CA SER A 69 1.79 -8.96 -3.80
C SER A 69 1.20 -9.26 -2.43
N ILE A 70 -0.11 -9.07 -2.26
CA ILE A 70 -0.78 -9.28 -0.97
C ILE A 70 -2.01 -10.16 -1.13
N VAL A 71 -2.22 -11.03 -0.13
CA VAL A 71 -3.49 -11.73 0.09
C VAL A 71 -3.87 -11.67 1.56
N GLY A 72 -5.16 -11.69 1.88
CA GLY A 72 -5.60 -11.67 3.27
C GLY A 72 -7.05 -12.04 3.50
N ILE A 73 -7.38 -12.26 4.77
CA ILE A 73 -8.72 -12.62 5.28
C ILE A 73 -8.97 -11.89 6.59
N GLY A 74 -10.21 -11.84 7.06
CA GLY A 74 -10.52 -11.27 8.37
C GLY A 74 -11.97 -10.86 8.56
N PHE A 75 -12.27 -10.12 9.63
CA PHE A 75 -13.60 -9.58 9.91
C PHE A 75 -13.60 -8.05 9.88
N MET A 76 -14.48 -7.44 9.09
CA MET A 76 -14.53 -6.00 8.85
C MET A 76 -15.77 -5.39 9.51
N ARG A 77 -15.57 -4.38 10.36
CA ARG A 77 -16.65 -3.49 10.81
C ARG A 77 -17.20 -2.68 9.64
N GLU A 78 -16.31 -2.21 8.77
CA GLU A 78 -16.70 -1.49 7.55
C GLU A 78 -15.80 -1.91 6.38
N ALA A 79 -16.43 -2.28 5.27
CA ALA A 79 -15.75 -2.56 4.00
C ALA A 79 -16.38 -1.73 2.88
N THR A 80 -15.64 -0.78 2.35
CA THR A 80 -16.09 0.11 1.28
C THR A 80 -15.46 -0.26 -0.05
N PHE A 81 -16.30 -0.60 -1.01
CA PHE A 81 -15.93 -0.91 -2.39
C PHE A 81 -16.29 0.23 -3.32
N GLY A 82 -15.61 0.32 -4.47
CA GLY A 82 -15.91 1.27 -5.53
C GLY A 82 -16.05 0.58 -6.88
N PHE A 83 -17.09 0.92 -7.64
CA PHE A 83 -17.15 0.63 -9.07
C PHE A 83 -16.81 1.89 -9.86
N TYR A 84 -15.81 1.84 -10.73
CA TYR A 84 -15.35 3.04 -11.44
C TYR A 84 -16.29 3.40 -12.60
N ASP A 85 -16.83 4.61 -12.58
CA ASP A 85 -17.59 5.20 -13.68
C ASP A 85 -16.62 5.97 -14.59
N PHE A 86 -16.29 5.41 -15.76
CA PHE A 86 -15.36 6.02 -16.70
C PHE A 86 -15.88 7.32 -17.32
N ALA A 87 -17.20 7.49 -17.45
CA ALA A 87 -17.78 8.72 -18.01
C ALA A 87 -17.64 9.89 -17.02
N LYS A 88 -17.89 9.63 -15.74
CA LYS A 88 -17.81 10.64 -14.67
C LYS A 88 -16.41 10.73 -14.04
N LYS A 89 -15.54 9.76 -14.29
CA LYS A 89 -14.19 9.62 -13.72
C LYS A 89 -14.19 9.55 -12.18
N VAL A 90 -15.22 8.93 -11.60
CA VAL A 90 -15.37 8.77 -10.14
C VAL A 90 -15.72 7.32 -9.79
N PHE A 91 -15.38 6.91 -8.57
CA PHE A 91 -15.90 5.66 -8.03
C PHE A 91 -17.33 5.85 -7.50
N ASN A 92 -18.21 4.91 -7.79
CA ASN A 92 -19.51 4.75 -7.13
C ASN A 92 -19.32 3.84 -5.90
N PRO A 93 -19.32 4.39 -4.68
CA PRO A 93 -18.98 3.62 -3.49
C PRO A 93 -20.17 2.80 -2.97
N LYS A 94 -19.88 1.65 -2.37
CA LYS A 94 -20.83 0.87 -1.56
C LYS A 94 -20.12 0.33 -0.32
N THR A 95 -20.68 0.60 0.85
CA THR A 95 -20.15 0.15 2.14
C THR A 95 -20.99 -0.98 2.70
N PHE A 96 -20.31 -2.02 3.17
CA PHE A 96 -20.87 -3.14 3.92
C PHE A 96 -20.36 -3.07 5.35
N LYS A 97 -21.18 -3.51 6.31
CA LYS A 97 -20.85 -3.45 7.74
C LYS A 97 -20.92 -4.84 8.37
N ASP A 98 -20.03 -5.08 9.32
CA ASP A 98 -19.96 -6.32 10.11
C ASP A 98 -19.95 -7.58 9.22
N VAL A 99 -18.97 -7.65 8.32
CA VAL A 99 -18.84 -8.68 7.29
C VAL A 99 -17.53 -9.46 7.43
N GLU A 100 -17.57 -10.74 7.11
CA GLU A 100 -16.36 -11.53 6.87
C GLU A 100 -15.72 -11.09 5.55
N LEU A 101 -14.42 -10.84 5.55
CA LEU A 101 -13.57 -10.67 4.38
C LEU A 101 -13.07 -12.05 3.96
N ALA A 102 -13.82 -12.68 3.08
CA ALA A 102 -13.51 -14.01 2.54
C ALA A 102 -12.18 -14.03 1.77
N ASN A 103 -11.83 -12.92 1.11
CA ASN A 103 -10.54 -12.74 0.47
C ASN A 103 -10.24 -11.26 0.22
N LEU A 104 -8.98 -10.89 0.37
CA LEU A 104 -8.35 -9.71 -0.20
C LEU A 104 -7.23 -10.18 -1.13
N THR A 105 -7.10 -9.56 -2.29
CA THR A 105 -5.97 -9.77 -3.19
C THR A 105 -5.54 -8.44 -3.78
N GLY A 106 -4.24 -8.16 -3.78
CA GLY A 106 -3.76 -6.88 -4.25
C GLY A 106 -2.26 -6.78 -4.47
N SER A 107 -1.81 -5.55 -4.68
CA SER A 107 -0.40 -5.21 -4.85
C SER A 107 -0.05 -3.89 -4.17
N ILE A 108 1.18 -3.84 -3.65
CA ILE A 108 1.85 -2.64 -3.17
C ILE A 108 2.76 -2.16 -4.29
N ALA A 109 2.58 -0.91 -4.69
CA ALA A 109 3.46 -0.19 -5.61
C ALA A 109 3.58 1.27 -5.14
N TRP A 110 4.05 2.15 -6.00
CA TRP A 110 4.20 3.56 -5.67
C TRP A 110 3.63 4.46 -6.76
N LYS A 111 3.25 5.68 -6.39
CA LYS A 111 2.87 6.73 -7.32
C LYS A 111 3.28 8.06 -6.72
N GLU A 112 4.03 8.87 -7.48
CA GLU A 112 4.46 10.20 -7.04
C GLU A 112 5.13 10.18 -5.65
N GLY A 113 6.00 9.18 -5.43
CA GLY A 113 6.74 9.01 -4.16
C GLY A 113 5.93 8.46 -2.99
N LYS A 114 4.62 8.19 -3.14
CA LYS A 114 3.76 7.64 -2.09
C LYS A 114 3.39 6.18 -2.36
N PRO A 115 3.15 5.35 -1.32
CA PRO A 115 2.61 4.02 -1.51
C PRO A 115 1.28 4.09 -2.30
N SER A 116 1.09 3.11 -3.18
CA SER A 116 -0.11 3.00 -4.02
C SER A 116 -0.61 1.56 -3.96
N ILE A 117 -1.56 1.36 -3.04
CA ILE A 117 -2.19 0.06 -2.82
C ILE A 117 -3.31 -0.13 -3.84
N HIS A 118 -3.31 -1.26 -4.53
CA HIS A 118 -4.44 -1.70 -5.35
C HIS A 118 -4.89 -3.04 -4.84
N ALA A 119 -6.06 -3.07 -4.21
CA ALA A 119 -6.63 -4.27 -3.63
C ALA A 119 -8.07 -4.46 -4.09
N HIS A 120 -8.43 -5.72 -4.32
CA HIS A 120 -9.79 -6.17 -4.52
C HIS A 120 -10.14 -7.10 -3.36
N GLY A 121 -11.42 -7.24 -3.08
CA GLY A 121 -11.87 -8.17 -2.06
C GLY A 121 -13.26 -8.73 -2.30
N ILE A 122 -13.58 -9.78 -1.55
CA ILE A 122 -14.89 -10.39 -1.44
C ILE A 122 -15.25 -10.43 0.04
N VAL A 123 -16.46 -9.98 0.36
CA VAL A 123 -17.05 -10.03 1.70
C VAL A 123 -18.35 -10.82 1.69
N THR A 124 -18.70 -11.38 2.84
CA THR A 124 -19.97 -12.08 3.07
C THR A 124 -20.56 -11.68 4.42
N ASP A 125 -21.87 -11.54 4.49
CA ASP A 125 -22.62 -11.36 5.73
C ASP A 125 -23.27 -12.68 6.19
N GLY A 126 -24.20 -12.61 7.16
CA GLY A 126 -24.94 -13.77 7.66
C GLY A 126 -25.80 -14.50 6.62
N THR A 127 -25.97 -13.96 5.41
CA THR A 127 -26.64 -14.64 4.29
C THR A 127 -25.67 -15.49 3.46
N PHE A 128 -24.35 -15.34 3.67
CA PHE A 128 -23.27 -15.98 2.90
C PHE A 128 -23.22 -15.59 1.41
N MET A 129 -24.00 -14.60 0.98
CA MET A 129 -23.91 -14.07 -0.37
C MET A 129 -22.65 -13.21 -0.52
N GLY A 130 -21.84 -13.51 -1.53
CA GLY A 130 -20.63 -12.77 -1.83
C GLY A 130 -20.91 -11.40 -2.45
N ALA A 131 -20.31 -10.36 -1.90
CA ALA A 131 -20.23 -9.03 -2.50
C ALA A 131 -18.77 -8.56 -2.55
N GLY A 132 -18.40 -7.70 -3.49
CA GLY A 132 -17.00 -7.30 -3.60
C GLY A 132 -16.67 -6.38 -4.77
N GLY A 133 -15.38 -6.22 -5.02
CA GLY A 133 -14.85 -5.36 -6.08
C GLY A 133 -13.55 -4.68 -5.68
N HIS A 134 -13.30 -3.49 -6.24
CA HIS A 134 -12.17 -2.65 -5.90
C HIS A 134 -12.35 -2.04 -4.50
N LEU A 135 -11.36 -2.18 -3.63
CA LEU A 135 -11.41 -1.71 -2.24
C LEU A 135 -11.02 -0.23 -2.15
N LEU A 136 -11.86 0.57 -1.51
CA LEU A 136 -11.60 1.97 -1.18
C LEU A 136 -11.21 2.16 0.29
N GLY A 137 -11.68 1.28 1.18
CA GLY A 137 -11.41 1.35 2.61
C GLY A 137 -11.88 0.10 3.34
N LEU A 138 -11.15 -0.29 4.39
CA LEU A 138 -11.43 -1.46 5.21
C LEU A 138 -11.06 -1.15 6.66
N ILE A 139 -12.02 -1.30 7.57
CA ILE A 139 -11.81 -1.15 9.01
C ILE A 139 -12.10 -2.48 9.70
N VAL A 140 -11.09 -3.02 10.39
CA VAL A 140 -11.22 -4.29 11.11
C VAL A 140 -12.26 -4.16 12.22
N GLY A 141 -13.15 -5.14 12.33
CA GLY A 141 -14.18 -5.21 13.37
C GLY A 141 -13.76 -6.01 14.58
N THR A 142 -14.73 -6.61 15.28
CA THR A 142 -14.52 -7.46 16.47
C THR A 142 -13.88 -8.81 16.13
N GLY A 143 -12.70 -8.76 15.51
CA GLY A 143 -11.89 -9.88 15.05
C GLY A 143 -10.49 -9.39 14.66
N SER A 144 -9.88 -10.03 13.66
CA SER A 144 -8.57 -9.69 13.10
C SER A 144 -8.62 -9.56 11.59
N CYS A 145 -7.54 -9.04 11.00
CA CYS A 145 -7.25 -9.21 9.57
C CYS A 145 -5.84 -9.74 9.39
N GLU A 146 -5.72 -10.90 8.77
CA GLU A 146 -4.45 -11.60 8.52
C GLU A 146 -4.06 -11.40 7.06
N ILE A 147 -2.84 -10.92 6.83
CA ILE A 147 -2.37 -10.51 5.50
C ILE A 147 -0.97 -11.06 5.29
N THR A 148 -0.80 -11.82 4.22
CA THR A 148 0.50 -12.27 3.75
C THR A 148 0.99 -11.33 2.65
N LEU A 149 2.20 -10.81 2.81
CA LEU A 149 2.87 -9.94 1.87
C LEU A 149 4.08 -10.68 1.28
N ILE A 150 4.09 -10.84 -0.05
CA ILE A 150 5.23 -11.38 -0.81
C ILE A 150 5.95 -10.21 -1.47
N LEU A 151 7.20 -9.98 -1.08
CA LEU A 151 7.98 -8.84 -1.58
C LEU A 151 8.60 -9.13 -2.94
N HIS A 152 8.72 -8.08 -3.75
CA HIS A 152 9.48 -8.09 -4.98
C HIS A 152 10.64 -7.08 -4.88
N PRO A 153 11.81 -7.39 -5.45
CA PRO A 153 12.98 -6.51 -5.32
C PRO A 153 12.87 -5.22 -6.14
N GLN A 154 12.02 -5.20 -7.18
CA GLN A 154 11.87 -4.04 -8.05
C GLN A 154 10.96 -2.99 -7.42
N ARG A 155 11.41 -1.74 -7.45
CA ARG A 155 10.56 -0.57 -7.20
C ARG A 155 9.64 -0.38 -8.40
N LEU A 156 8.35 -0.63 -8.20
CA LEU A 156 7.34 -0.48 -9.26
C LEU A 156 6.50 0.76 -9.02
N GLU A 157 6.20 1.47 -10.11
CA GLU A 157 5.37 2.66 -10.09
C GLU A 157 4.09 2.46 -10.90
N ARG A 158 3.02 3.11 -10.48
CA ARG A 158 1.80 3.24 -11.28
C ARG A 158 1.85 4.52 -12.09
N PHE A 159 1.46 4.41 -13.35
CA PHE A 159 1.26 5.53 -14.26
C PHE A 159 -0.19 5.54 -14.75
N VAL A 160 -0.66 6.69 -15.21
CA VAL A 160 -1.97 6.79 -15.87
C VAL A 160 -1.77 6.36 -17.32
N ASP A 161 -2.36 5.23 -17.70
CA ASP A 161 -2.38 4.80 -19.09
C ASP A 161 -3.30 5.74 -19.90
N PRO A 162 -2.79 6.47 -20.91
CA PRO A 162 -3.56 7.46 -21.63
C PRO A 162 -4.69 6.87 -22.47
N SER A 163 -4.63 5.58 -22.82
CA SER A 163 -5.66 4.91 -23.63
C SER A 163 -6.93 4.61 -22.84
N ILE A 164 -6.81 4.41 -21.52
CA ILE A 164 -7.93 4.03 -20.64
C ILE A 164 -8.18 5.04 -19.50
N GLY A 165 -7.27 5.98 -19.28
CA GLY A 165 -7.37 6.99 -18.21
C GLY A 165 -7.29 6.42 -16.79
N ALA A 166 -6.73 5.23 -16.62
CA ALA A 166 -6.66 4.52 -15.34
C ALA A 166 -5.20 4.25 -14.93
N ASN A 167 -4.98 4.07 -13.63
CA ASN A 167 -3.66 3.72 -13.12
C ASN A 167 -3.33 2.26 -13.44
N VAL A 168 -2.21 2.03 -14.12
CA VAL A 168 -1.68 0.71 -14.45
C VAL A 168 -0.34 0.52 -13.74
N LEU A 169 -0.04 -0.71 -13.31
CA LEU A 169 1.25 -1.05 -12.71
C LEU A 169 2.31 -1.16 -13.81
N GLY A 170 3.33 -0.30 -13.76
CA GLY A 170 4.50 -0.39 -14.63
C GLY A 170 5.45 -1.49 -14.19
N LEU A 171 5.93 -2.31 -15.12
CA LEU A 171 6.84 -3.42 -14.85
C LEU A 171 8.31 -3.12 -15.17
N HIS A 172 8.59 -1.98 -15.80
CA HIS A 172 9.94 -1.56 -16.17
C HIS A 172 10.13 -0.06 -15.92
N PRO A 173 11.38 0.40 -15.69
CA PRO A 173 11.67 1.82 -15.58
C PRO A 173 11.17 2.58 -16.80
N GLY A 174 10.37 3.63 -16.58
CA GLY A 174 9.84 4.47 -17.65
C GLY A 174 8.57 3.95 -18.35
N ALA A 175 7.92 2.90 -17.85
CA ALA A 175 6.60 2.48 -18.32
C ALA A 175 5.61 3.67 -18.30
N ARG A 176 4.94 3.92 -19.43
CA ARG A 176 3.98 5.00 -19.68
C ARG A 176 2.92 4.55 -20.66
#